data_AF-A0A932BNX9-F1
#
_entry.id   AF-A0A932BNX9-F1
#
_cell.length_a   1.000
_cell.length_b   1.000
_cell.length_c   1.000
_cell.angle_alpha   90.00
_cell.angle_beta   90.00
_cell.angle_gamma   90.00
#
_symmetry.space_group_name_H-M   'P 1'
#
loop_
_entity.id
_entity.type
_entity.pdbx_description
1 polymer ?
#
loop_
_entity_poly.entity_id
_entity_poly.type
_entity_poly.pdbx_seq_one_letter_code
_entity_poly.pdbx_strand_id
1 'polypeptide(L)'
;MNGKLMFSFWCIMGDDFHVTRWNFAEFPFDLTTLPTDAEGLEALVPRLENAMHENTVFKLNAGKRVGSYNLGRCRPVTDDADRMFLDLLKAPRAWEHFELFYGQMVKTDFAATGQDYE
;
A
#
# COMPACT_ATOMS: atom_id res chain seq x y z
N MET A 1 2.91 4.62 0.24
CA MET A 1 2.52 4.14 -1.11
C MET A 1 2.01 2.70 -1.15
N ASN A 2 1.99 1.96 -0.04
CA ASN A 2 1.57 0.56 -0.10
C ASN A 2 0.04 0.38 -0.21
N GLY A 3 -0.77 1.39 0.06
CA GLY A 3 -2.22 1.37 -0.19
C GLY A 3 -2.57 1.55 -1.67
N LYS A 4 -3.72 0.99 -2.08
CA LYS A 4 -4.30 1.08 -3.42
C LYS A 4 -4.61 2.51 -3.82
N LEU A 5 -4.98 3.39 -2.87
CA LEU A 5 -5.30 4.79 -3.15
C LEU A 5 -4.08 5.54 -3.75
N MET A 6 -2.98 5.54 -3.01
CA MET A 6 -1.74 6.21 -3.44
C MET A 6 -1.06 5.48 -4.60
N PHE A 7 -1.13 4.15 -4.62
CA PHE A 7 -0.64 3.36 -5.75
C PHE A 7 -1.35 3.74 -7.05
N SER A 8 -2.68 3.85 -7.04
CA SER A 8 -3.45 4.21 -8.22
C SER A 8 -3.11 5.62 -8.70
N PHE A 9 -2.96 6.58 -7.77
CA PHE A 9 -2.49 7.91 -8.13
C PHE A 9 -1.12 7.89 -8.81
N TRP A 10 -0.16 7.14 -8.25
CA TRP A 10 1.16 7.01 -8.83
C TRP A 10 1.15 6.34 -10.21
N CYS A 11 0.33 5.33 -10.44
CA CYS A 11 0.20 4.72 -11.77
C CYS A 11 -0.46 5.65 -12.81
N ILE A 12 -1.32 6.57 -12.38
CA ILE A 12 -2.01 7.49 -13.30
C ILE A 12 -1.13 8.69 -13.65
N MET A 13 -0.45 9.25 -12.65
CA MET A 13 0.28 10.52 -12.77
C MET A 13 1.79 10.34 -12.86
N GLY A 14 2.33 9.26 -12.30
CA GLY A 14 3.75 8.94 -12.28
C GLY A 14 4.25 8.34 -13.60
N ASP A 15 5.51 7.94 -13.58
CA ASP A 15 6.19 7.27 -14.70
C ASP A 15 6.35 5.75 -14.48
N ASP A 16 5.59 5.20 -13.52
CA ASP A 16 5.64 3.80 -13.07
C ASP A 16 7.02 3.31 -12.58
N PHE A 17 7.98 4.22 -12.37
CA PHE A 17 9.34 3.86 -11.96
C PHE A 17 9.83 4.67 -10.77
N HIS A 18 9.72 5.99 -10.83
CA HIS A 18 10.20 6.88 -9.79
C HIS A 18 9.08 7.23 -8.81
N VAL A 19 9.34 6.94 -7.53
CA VAL A 19 8.58 7.50 -6.42
C VAL A 19 9.32 8.72 -5.91
N THR A 20 8.81 9.90 -6.26
CA THR A 20 9.44 11.18 -5.95
C THR A 20 8.58 12.02 -5.01
N ARG A 21 9.15 13.10 -4.48
CA ARG A 21 8.44 14.02 -3.59
C ARG A 21 7.17 14.60 -4.22
N TRP A 22 7.19 14.92 -5.52
CA TRP A 22 6.04 15.54 -6.17
C TRP A 22 4.85 14.59 -6.26
N ASN A 23 5.07 13.26 -6.33
CA ASN A 23 3.98 12.29 -6.27
C ASN A 23 3.15 12.43 -4.98
N PHE A 24 3.75 12.82 -3.86
CA PHE A 24 3.00 13.07 -2.62
C PHE A 24 2.47 14.50 -2.54
N ALA A 25 3.22 15.49 -3.04
CA ALA A 25 2.83 16.89 -2.96
C ALA A 25 1.62 17.23 -3.86
N GLU A 26 1.46 16.49 -4.96
CA GLU A 26 0.37 16.67 -5.93
C GLU A 26 -0.77 15.66 -5.74
N PHE A 27 -0.77 14.92 -4.63
CA PHE A 27 -1.86 14.03 -4.31
C PHE A 27 -3.18 14.83 -4.25
N PRO A 28 -4.25 14.39 -4.93
CA PRO A 28 -5.42 15.24 -5.20
C PRO A 28 -6.32 15.46 -3.98
N PHE A 29 -5.90 15.00 -2.81
CA PHE A 29 -6.61 15.17 -1.56
C PHE A 29 -5.81 16.05 -0.62
N ASP A 30 -6.47 17.10 -0.10
CA ASP A 30 -5.87 17.99 0.89
C ASP A 30 -5.84 17.31 2.26
N LEU A 31 -4.71 16.66 2.56
CA LEU A 31 -4.50 15.99 3.83
C LEU A 31 -4.47 16.94 5.03
N THR A 32 -4.32 18.26 4.82
CA THR A 32 -4.34 19.25 5.92
C THR A 32 -5.75 19.50 6.46
N THR A 33 -6.77 19.10 5.71
CA THR A 33 -8.18 19.19 6.13
C THR A 33 -8.63 18.01 6.98
N LEU A 34 -7.78 16.99 7.13
CA LEU A 34 -8.09 15.83 7.94
C LEU A 34 -8.10 16.20 9.43
N PRO A 35 -9.03 15.64 10.22
CA PRO A 35 -9.02 15.80 11.67
C PRO A 35 -7.68 15.31 12.24
N THR A 36 -7.05 16.11 13.09
CA THR A 36 -5.82 15.72 13.80
C THR A 36 -6.03 14.54 14.75
N ASP A 37 -7.28 14.26 15.10
CA ASP A 37 -7.75 13.20 15.99
C ASP A 37 -8.54 12.13 15.22
N ALA A 38 -8.14 11.82 13.99
CA ALA A 38 -8.74 10.74 13.20
C ALA A 38 -8.59 9.39 13.93
N GLU A 39 -9.56 9.12 14.80
CA GLU A 39 -9.59 7.99 15.72
C GLU A 39 -9.44 6.69 14.92
N GLY A 40 -8.38 5.93 15.22
CA GLY A 40 -8.06 4.67 14.53
C GLY A 40 -6.94 4.74 13.50
N LEU A 41 -6.58 5.91 12.94
CA LEU A 41 -5.43 6.01 12.02
C LEU A 41 -4.10 5.75 12.73
N GLU A 42 -3.92 6.28 13.95
CA GLU A 42 -2.70 6.02 14.74
C GLU A 42 -2.53 4.53 15.07
N ALA A 43 -3.63 3.81 15.30
CA ALA A 43 -3.62 2.38 15.59
C ALA A 43 -3.21 1.52 14.37
N LEU A 44 -3.27 2.06 13.15
CA LEU A 44 -2.82 1.34 11.95
C LEU A 44 -1.31 1.22 11.86
N VAL A 45 -0.55 2.16 12.43
CA VAL A 45 0.91 2.15 12.38
C VAL A 45 1.48 0.88 13.03
N PRO A 46 1.21 0.58 14.31
CA PRO A 46 1.73 -0.63 14.94
C PRO A 46 1.16 -1.90 14.28
N ARG A 47 -0.08 -1.88 13.77
CA ARG A 47 -0.66 -3.01 13.03
C ARG A 47 0.13 -3.31 11.74
N LEU A 48 0.49 -2.27 11.00
CA LEU A 48 1.25 -2.40 9.76
C LEU A 48 2.69 -2.85 10.04
N GLU A 49 3.34 -2.26 11.05
CA GLU A 49 4.67 -2.69 11.48
C GLU A 49 4.71 -4.16 11.86
N ASN A 50 3.72 -4.62 12.64
CA ASN A 50 3.63 -6.03 13.04
C ASN A 50 3.39 -6.94 11.84
N ALA A 51 2.46 -6.57 10.94
CA ALA A 51 2.22 -7.32 9.71
C ALA A 51 3.47 -7.39 8.81
N MET A 52 4.23 -6.30 8.71
CA MET A 52 5.50 -6.27 7.97
C MET A 52 6.51 -7.21 8.61
N HIS A 53 6.69 -7.15 9.93
CA HIS A 53 7.59 -8.04 10.67
C HIS A 53 7.23 -9.52 10.43
N GLU A 54 5.95 -9.89 10.60
CA GLU A 54 5.46 -11.26 10.40
C GLU A 54 5.66 -11.75 8.96
N ASN A 55 5.73 -10.85 7.99
CA ASN A 55 5.89 -11.14 6.57
C ASN A 55 7.28 -10.75 6.04
N THR A 56 8.32 -10.82 6.88
CA THR A 56 9.71 -10.64 6.46
C THR A 56 10.15 -11.80 5.57
N VAL A 57 10.70 -11.48 4.40
CA VAL A 57 11.26 -12.44 3.44
C VAL A 57 12.74 -12.15 3.22
N PHE A 58 13.53 -13.19 2.98
CA PHE A 58 14.95 -13.04 2.70
C PHE A 58 15.26 -13.63 1.32
N LYS A 59 16.07 -12.92 0.53
CA LYS A 59 16.60 -13.41 -0.74
C LYS A 59 18.12 -13.31 -0.73
N LEU A 60 18.80 -14.26 -1.37
CA LEU A 60 20.23 -14.16 -1.62
C LEU A 60 20.47 -13.25 -2.83
N ASN A 61 21.23 -12.17 -2.63
CA ASN A 61 21.61 -11.24 -3.71
C ASN A 61 23.12 -10.99 -3.62
N ALA A 62 23.86 -11.36 -4.68
CA ALA A 62 25.31 -11.28 -4.73
C ALA A 62 26.02 -11.88 -3.49
N GLY A 63 25.54 -13.05 -3.02
CA GLY A 63 26.07 -13.74 -1.84
C GLY A 63 25.69 -13.12 -0.49
N LYS A 64 24.89 -12.06 -0.46
CA LYS A 64 24.40 -11.42 0.77
C LYS A 64 22.93 -11.79 0.99
N ARG A 65 22.56 -12.10 2.23
CA ARG A 65 21.16 -12.30 2.62
C ARG A 65 20.50 -10.94 2.79
N VAL A 66 19.67 -10.54 1.82
CA VAL A 66 18.97 -9.26 1.83
C VAL A 66 17.53 -9.51 2.29
N GLY A 67 17.15 -8.84 3.38
CA GLY A 67 15.79 -8.87 3.91
C GLY A 67 14.89 -7.85 3.21
N SER A 68 13.63 -8.22 3.03
CA SER A 68 12.55 -7.33 2.58
C SER A 68 11.24 -7.77 3.24
N TYR A 69 10.15 -7.08 2.94
CA TYR A 69 8.82 -7.42 3.43
C TYR A 69 7.94 -7.87 2.27
N ASN A 70 7.18 -8.95 2.45
CA ASN A 70 6.09 -9.29 1.54
C ASN A 70 4.90 -8.38 1.82
N LEU A 71 4.97 -7.17 1.25
CA LEU A 71 3.94 -6.14 1.41
C LEU A 71 2.59 -6.55 0.81
N GLY A 72 2.59 -7.50 -0.13
CA GLY A 72 1.37 -8.12 -0.62
C GLY A 72 0.56 -8.82 0.48
N ARG A 73 1.24 -9.46 1.44
CA ARG A 73 0.59 -10.08 2.61
C ARG A 73 0.16 -9.07 3.68
N CYS A 74 0.68 -7.84 3.64
CA CYS A 74 0.26 -6.74 4.50
C CYS A 74 -1.01 -6.03 3.99
N ARG A 75 -1.53 -6.44 2.83
CA ARG A 75 -2.63 -5.78 2.10
C ARG A 75 -3.88 -5.54 2.93
N PRO A 76 -4.37 -6.48 3.77
CA PRO A 76 -5.55 -6.22 4.60
C PRO A 76 -5.42 -4.98 5.49
N VAL A 77 -4.23 -4.73 6.05
CA VAL A 77 -3.98 -3.57 6.91
C VAL A 77 -3.95 -2.28 6.10
N THR A 78 -3.34 -2.29 4.90
CA THR A 78 -3.32 -1.11 4.03
C THR A 78 -4.69 -0.83 3.40
N ASP A 79 -5.50 -1.86 3.15
CA ASP A 79 -6.86 -1.72 2.64
C ASP A 79 -7.77 -1.07 3.70
N ASP A 80 -7.61 -1.43 4.99
CA ASP A 80 -8.29 -0.73 6.09
C ASP A 80 -7.88 0.75 6.14
N ALA A 81 -6.59 1.05 5.97
CA ALA A 81 -6.09 2.42 5.94
C ALA A 81 -6.72 3.24 4.81
N ASP A 82 -6.73 2.69 3.59
CA ASP A 82 -7.31 3.36 2.42
C ASP A 82 -8.80 3.60 2.58
N ARG A 83 -9.56 2.64 3.16
CA ARG A 83 -10.98 2.83 3.45
C ARG A 83 -11.20 3.96 4.45
N MET A 84 -10.42 4.03 5.53
CA MET A 84 -10.50 5.15 6.48
C MET A 84 -10.21 6.49 5.80
N PHE A 85 -9.21 6.57 4.93
CA PHE A 85 -8.97 7.77 4.13
C PHE A 85 -10.16 8.12 3.24
N LEU A 86 -10.76 7.15 2.54
CA LEU A 86 -11.93 7.40 1.70
C LEU A 86 -13.16 7.85 2.50
N ASP A 87 -13.35 7.34 3.72
CA ASP A 87 -14.40 7.80 4.63
C ASP A 87 -14.18 9.26 5.03
N LEU A 88 -12.97 9.62 5.43
CA LEU A 88 -12.59 11.00 5.78
C LEU A 88 -12.76 11.95 4.59
N LEU A 89 -12.48 11.47 3.38
CA LEU A 89 -12.63 12.20 2.12
C LEU A 89 -14.07 12.19 1.59
N LYS A 90 -15.02 11.61 2.33
CA LYS A 90 -16.45 11.51 1.97
C LYS A 90 -16.67 10.80 0.62
N ALA A 91 -15.80 9.86 0.29
CA ALA A 91 -15.80 9.09 -0.95
C ALA A 91 -15.75 7.56 -0.74
N PRO A 92 -16.50 6.96 0.21
CA PRO A 92 -16.41 5.52 0.50
C PRO A 92 -16.71 4.63 -0.70
N ARG A 93 -17.63 5.08 -1.57
CA ARG A 93 -18.01 4.35 -2.79
C ARG A 93 -16.89 4.24 -3.82
N ALA A 94 -15.84 5.06 -3.70
CA ALA A 94 -14.69 4.97 -4.59
C ALA A 94 -13.87 3.69 -4.37
N TRP A 95 -14.06 2.99 -3.24
CA TRP A 95 -13.35 1.75 -2.93
C TRP A 95 -13.45 0.71 -4.05
N GLU A 96 -14.64 0.52 -4.63
CA GLU A 96 -14.87 -0.44 -5.71
C GLU A 96 -14.04 -0.14 -6.96
N HIS A 97 -13.79 1.14 -7.25
CA HIS A 97 -12.96 1.55 -8.37
C HIS A 97 -11.47 1.27 -8.10
N PHE A 98 -11.00 1.49 -6.87
CA PHE A 98 -9.64 1.15 -6.49
C PHE A 98 -9.41 -0.37 -6.47
N GLU A 99 -10.39 -1.16 -6.02
CA GLU A 99 -10.34 -2.63 -6.11
C GLU A 99 -10.20 -3.09 -7.55
N LEU A 100 -11.06 -2.58 -8.43
CA LEU A 100 -11.06 -2.95 -9.85
C LEU A 100 -9.74 -2.57 -10.51
N PHE A 101 -9.29 -1.33 -10.33
CA PHE A 101 -8.03 -0.84 -10.90
C PHE A 101 -6.85 -1.68 -10.39
N TYR A 102 -6.76 -1.90 -9.08
CA TYR A 102 -5.70 -2.69 -8.49
C TYR A 102 -5.68 -4.13 -9.03
N GLY A 103 -6.85 -4.78 -9.12
CA GLY A 103 -6.96 -6.15 -9.65
C GLY A 103 -6.61 -6.27 -11.15
N GLN A 104 -6.74 -5.18 -11.91
CA GLN A 104 -6.30 -5.13 -13.30
C GLN A 104 -4.77 -4.96 -13.43
N MET A 105 -4.15 -4.23 -12.49
CA MET A 105 -2.73 -3.88 -12.53
C MET A 105 -1.83 -4.90 -11.83
N VAL A 106 -2.26 -5.44 -10.68
CA VAL A 106 -1.44 -6.31 -9.83
C VAL A 106 -1.94 -7.74 -9.89
N LYS A 107 -1.10 -8.64 -10.41
CA LYS A 107 -1.44 -10.07 -10.61
C LYS A 107 -0.76 -11.02 -9.61
N THR A 108 -0.54 -10.56 -8.39
CA THR A 108 0.12 -11.38 -7.37
C THR A 108 -0.76 -12.55 -6.95
N ASP A 109 -0.27 -13.76 -7.18
CA ASP A 109 -0.87 -15.00 -6.69
C ASP A 109 -0.12 -15.49 -5.45
N PHE A 110 -0.78 -15.49 -4.28
CA PHE A 110 -0.19 -16.01 -3.04
C PHE A 110 -0.36 -17.53 -2.88
N ALA A 111 -1.16 -18.17 -3.74
CA ALA A 111 -1.35 -19.61 -3.78
C ALA A 111 -0.35 -20.31 -4.71
N ALA A 112 0.41 -19.56 -5.51
CA ALA A 112 1.57 -20.07 -6.25
C ALA A 112 2.67 -20.50 -5.26
N THR A 113 2.53 -21.69 -4.70
CA THR A 113 3.55 -22.33 -3.87
C THR A 113 4.72 -22.76 -4.76
N GLY A 114 5.86 -22.12 -4.57
CA GLY A 114 7.16 -22.65 -4.96
C GLY A 114 7.61 -22.30 -6.37
N GLN A 115 8.38 -21.21 -6.48
CA GLN A 115 9.55 -21.01 -7.35
C GLN A 115 9.96 -19.54 -7.14
N ASP A 116 11.26 -19.25 -7.02
CA ASP A 116 11.89 -17.90 -6.98
C ASP A 116 12.45 -17.39 -5.64
N TYR A 117 12.60 -18.26 -4.63
CA TYR A 117 13.41 -17.97 -3.43
C TYR A 117 14.52 -18.99 -3.18
N GLU A 118 15.22 -19.42 -4.23
CA GLU A 118 16.58 -19.96 -4.13
C GLU A 118 17.59 -18.96 -4.72
#